data_AF-A0A1Y0ISF6-F1
#
_entry.id   AF-A0A1Y0ISF6-F1
#
_cell.length_a   1.000
_cell.length_b   1.000
_cell.length_c   1.000
_cell.angle_alpha   90.00
_cell.angle_beta   90.00
_cell.angle_gamma   90.00
#
_symmetry.space_group_name_H-M   'P 1'
#
loop_
_entity.id
_entity.type
_entity.pdbx_description
1 polymer ?
#
loop_
_entity_poly.entity_id
_entity_poly.type
_entity_poly.pdbx_seq_one_letter_code
_entity_poly.pdbx_strand_id
1 'polypeptide(L)'
;MSVGKNQKGDVYLGNNSKKKNKKQRFQSPREKYWKDGQFSPRLLALDIMNNHLTVLYKNGSLYWYDKGVYKLGGEVHFKNVALRLLEDEFRKDRIEQAMYWVKHNSDYSMDMHDYDDHLINVANGLLNWKTGELLSHTKERLSTIQLPVTYDPAVYRIMKMQNVAA
;
A
#
# COMPACT_ATOMS: atom_id res chain seq x y z
N MET A 1 17.50 -39.58 11.18
CA MET A 1 18.20 -39.01 12.35
C MET A 1 19.26 -40.01 12.75
N SER A 2 20.53 -39.67 12.58
CA SER A 2 21.63 -40.56 12.97
C SER A 2 22.45 -39.85 14.04
N VAL A 3 22.57 -40.48 15.20
CA VAL A 3 23.29 -39.95 16.37
C VAL A 3 24.55 -40.76 16.54
N GLY A 4 25.71 -40.15 16.27
CA GLY A 4 27.01 -40.69 16.67
C GLY A 4 27.41 -40.10 18.02
N LYS A 5 27.79 -40.95 18.98
CA LYS A 5 28.38 -40.54 20.26
C LYS A 5 29.88 -40.78 20.24
N ASN A 6 30.65 -39.83 20.77
CA ASN A 6 32.09 -39.98 21.00
C ASN A 6 32.35 -40.17 22.51
N GLN A 7 33.47 -40.78 22.88
CA GLN A 7 33.80 -41.31 24.22
C GLN A 7 34.01 -40.27 25.34
N LYS A 8 33.42 -39.07 25.25
CA LYS A 8 33.43 -38.04 26.30
C LYS A 8 32.06 -37.40 26.55
N GLY A 9 30.96 -38.12 26.31
CA GLY A 9 29.63 -37.77 26.87
C GLY A 9 28.95 -36.47 26.40
N ASP A 10 29.63 -35.60 25.66
CA ASP A 10 29.08 -34.30 25.29
C ASP A 10 28.19 -34.38 24.04
N VAL A 11 26.95 -33.90 24.18
CA VAL A 11 25.98 -33.77 23.09
C VAL A 11 26.23 -32.46 22.36
N TYR A 12 26.78 -32.52 21.15
CA TYR A 12 26.85 -31.35 20.26
C TYR A 12 25.60 -31.31 19.36
N LEU A 13 24.76 -30.29 19.56
CA LEU A 13 23.79 -29.86 18.55
C LEU A 13 24.52 -28.99 17.53
N GLY A 14 24.96 -29.61 16.44
CA GLY A 14 25.28 -28.87 15.23
C GLY A 14 24.00 -28.32 14.61
N ASN A 15 23.91 -27.01 14.42
CA ASN A 15 23.16 -26.46 13.29
C ASN A 15 23.69 -25.11 12.83
N ASN A 16 24.29 -25.17 11.65
CA ASN A 16 24.41 -24.11 10.68
C ASN A 16 23.08 -23.36 10.52
N SER A 17 23.06 -22.09 10.86
CA SER A 17 22.40 -21.07 10.04
C SER A 17 22.88 -19.70 10.49
N LYS A 18 23.80 -19.13 9.71
CA LYS A 18 24.14 -17.71 9.76
C LYS A 18 22.85 -16.91 9.52
N LYS A 19 22.11 -16.58 10.57
CA LYS A 19 21.09 -15.52 10.54
C LYS A 19 21.83 -14.22 10.24
N LYS A 20 21.93 -13.88 8.96
CA LYS A 20 22.34 -12.56 8.49
C LYS A 20 21.31 -11.55 9.00
N ASN A 21 21.55 -11.02 10.20
CA ASN A 21 21.00 -9.74 10.63
C ASN A 21 21.55 -8.67 9.67
N LYS A 22 20.90 -8.47 8.52
CA LYS A 22 21.11 -7.27 7.71
C LYS A 22 20.57 -6.11 8.53
N LYS A 23 21.43 -5.50 9.36
CA LYS A 23 21.19 -4.13 9.84
C LYS A 23 20.93 -3.30 8.59
N GLN A 24 19.70 -2.85 8.42
CA GLN A 24 19.28 -2.03 7.29
C GLN A 24 20.09 -0.74 7.39
N ARG A 25 21.09 -0.57 6.52
CA ARG A 25 21.93 0.63 6.52
C ARG A 25 21.01 1.81 6.26
N PHE A 26 20.99 2.77 7.18
CA PHE A 26 20.35 4.05 6.93
C PHE A 26 21.09 4.72 5.77
N GLN A 27 20.41 4.88 4.64
CA GLN A 27 20.94 5.59 3.48
C GLN A 27 20.51 7.05 3.59
N SER A 28 21.46 7.95 3.42
CA SER A 28 21.18 9.38 3.38
C SER A 28 20.29 9.75 2.19
N PRO A 29 19.54 10.86 2.26
CA PRO A 29 18.73 11.34 1.14
C PRO A 29 19.56 11.52 -0.15
N ARG A 30 20.82 11.97 -0.01
CA ARG A 30 21.76 12.10 -1.14
C ARG A 30 22.02 10.78 -1.84
N GLU A 31 22.30 9.72 -1.09
CA GLU A 31 22.54 8.39 -1.67
C GLU A 31 21.32 7.83 -2.39
N LYS A 32 20.11 8.19 -1.94
CA LYS A 32 18.86 7.66 -2.50
C LYS A 32 18.36 8.43 -3.73
N TYR A 33 18.42 9.76 -3.69
CA TYR A 33 17.68 10.60 -4.64
C TYR A 33 18.58 11.40 -5.58
N TRP A 34 19.89 11.24 -5.52
CA TRP A 34 20.82 11.86 -6.47
C TRP A 34 21.36 10.85 -7.47
N LYS A 35 21.53 11.32 -8.70
CA LYS A 35 22.21 10.59 -9.77
C LYS A 35 23.18 11.56 -10.44
N ASP A 36 24.44 11.14 -10.57
CA ASP A 36 25.50 11.93 -11.22
C ASP A 36 25.62 13.37 -10.65
N GLY A 37 25.45 13.50 -9.33
CA GLY A 37 25.52 14.78 -8.61
C GLY A 37 24.26 15.66 -8.69
N GLN A 38 23.22 15.22 -9.42
CA GLN A 38 21.96 15.95 -9.57
C GLN A 38 20.82 15.28 -8.84
N PHE A 39 19.94 16.08 -8.23
CA PHE A 39 18.71 15.58 -7.63
C PHE A 39 17.78 15.00 -8.70
N SER A 40 17.19 13.84 -8.42
CA SER A 40 16.23 13.18 -9.30
C SER A 40 14.82 13.24 -8.69
N PRO A 41 13.93 14.09 -9.20
CA PRO A 41 12.54 14.16 -8.75
C PRO A 41 11.81 12.82 -8.86
N ARG A 42 12.12 12.05 -9.92
CA ARG A 42 11.58 10.71 -10.17
C ARG A 42 11.93 9.73 -9.05
N LEU A 43 13.18 9.72 -8.56
CA LEU A 43 13.59 8.77 -7.52
C LEU A 43 12.85 9.04 -6.21
N LEU A 44 12.71 10.32 -5.83
CA LEU A 44 11.91 10.70 -4.66
C LEU A 44 10.44 10.31 -4.84
N ALA A 45 9.84 10.63 -5.99
CA ALA A 45 8.45 10.30 -6.28
C ALA A 45 8.18 8.79 -6.19
N LEU A 46 9.04 7.98 -6.83
CA LEU A 46 8.91 6.51 -6.79
C LEU A 46 9.05 5.95 -5.38
N ASP A 47 10.00 6.44 -4.59
CA ASP A 47 10.17 5.99 -3.21
C ASP A 47 8.93 6.29 -2.37
N ILE A 48 8.40 7.53 -2.48
CA ILE A 48 7.16 7.92 -1.81
C ILE A 48 6.02 6.98 -2.21
N MET A 49 5.80 6.79 -3.51
CA MET A 49 4.65 6.05 -4.00
C MET A 49 4.70 4.55 -3.67
N ASN A 50 5.89 3.96 -3.74
CA ASN A 50 6.06 2.52 -3.56
C ASN A 50 6.19 2.13 -2.08
N ASN A 51 6.78 2.99 -1.25
CA ASN A 51 7.18 2.61 0.11
C ASN A 51 6.46 3.40 1.22
N HIS A 52 5.83 4.54 0.92
CA HIS A 52 5.33 5.44 1.96
C HIS A 52 3.88 5.89 1.80
N LEU A 53 3.39 6.03 0.57
CA LEU A 53 2.08 6.61 0.30
C LEU A 53 1.49 6.05 -0.99
N THR A 54 0.41 5.29 -0.86
CA THR A 54 -0.39 4.91 -2.02
C THR A 54 -1.26 6.09 -2.44
N VAL A 55 -1.07 6.55 -3.68
CA VAL A 55 -1.80 7.68 -4.27
C VAL A 55 -2.44 7.31 -5.59
N LEU A 56 -3.41 8.12 -6.00
CA LEU A 56 -4.12 8.03 -7.27
C LEU A 56 -4.32 9.45 -7.80
N TYR A 57 -3.80 9.78 -8.98
CA TYR A 57 -4.06 11.08 -9.61
C TYR A 57 -5.26 10.99 -10.55
N LYS A 58 -6.31 11.77 -10.28
CA LYS A 58 -7.55 11.79 -11.08
C LYS A 58 -8.19 13.18 -11.06
N ASN A 59 -8.72 13.63 -12.20
CA ASN A 59 -9.46 14.88 -12.35
C ASN A 59 -8.72 16.09 -11.72
N GLY A 60 -7.41 16.20 -11.97
CA GLY A 60 -6.58 17.29 -11.46
C GLY A 60 -6.19 17.20 -9.98
N SER A 61 -6.64 16.16 -9.26
CA SER A 61 -6.42 16.01 -7.83
C SER A 61 -5.66 14.73 -7.50
N LEU A 62 -4.74 14.80 -6.53
CA LEU A 62 -4.08 13.63 -5.97
C LEU A 62 -4.90 13.09 -4.80
N TYR A 63 -5.39 11.87 -4.94
CA TYR A 63 -6.02 11.12 -3.86
C TYR A 63 -4.99 10.27 -3.14
N TRP A 64 -5.26 9.94 -1.87
CA TRP A 64 -4.46 9.01 -1.08
C TRP A 64 -5.35 7.89 -0.53
N TYR A 65 -4.80 6.69 -0.45
CA TYR A 65 -5.53 5.53 0.04
C TYR A 65 -5.50 5.48 1.57
N ASP A 66 -6.68 5.37 2.18
CA ASP A 66 -6.88 5.23 3.62
C ASP A 66 -8.02 4.27 3.91
N LYS A 67 -7.76 3.21 4.67
CA LYS A 67 -8.79 2.27 5.19
C LYS A 67 -9.82 1.81 4.14
N GLY A 68 -9.37 1.47 2.93
CA GLY A 68 -10.26 0.95 1.87
C GLY A 68 -10.84 1.98 0.92
N VAL A 69 -10.47 3.26 1.03
CA VAL A 69 -10.99 4.30 0.14
C VAL A 69 -9.93 5.33 -0.22
N TYR A 70 -9.99 5.84 -1.46
CA TYR A 70 -9.19 6.96 -1.92
C TYR A 70 -9.83 8.29 -1.52
N LYS A 71 -9.10 9.11 -0.77
CA LYS A 71 -9.56 10.41 -0.24
C LYS A 71 -8.80 11.55 -0.89
N LEU A 72 -9.45 12.70 -1.03
CA LEU A 72 -8.79 13.94 -1.46
C LEU A 72 -7.68 14.37 -0.48
N GLY A 73 -6.77 15.23 -0.95
CA GLY A 73 -5.69 15.81 -0.14
C GLY A 73 -4.38 15.03 -0.19
N GLY A 74 -4.21 14.13 -1.16
CA GLY A 74 -2.98 13.36 -1.35
C GLY A 74 -1.76 14.25 -1.55
N GLU A 75 -1.90 15.47 -2.08
CA GLU A 75 -0.78 16.41 -2.20
C GLU A 75 -0.19 16.81 -0.85
N VAL A 76 -1.02 16.98 0.18
CA VAL A 76 -0.56 17.34 1.53
C VAL A 76 0.23 16.18 2.12
N HIS A 77 -0.30 14.96 2.02
CA HIS A 77 0.38 13.75 2.49
C HIS A 77 1.70 13.52 1.75
N PHE A 78 1.71 13.67 0.43
CA PHE A 78 2.92 13.51 -0.38
C PHE A 78 4.00 14.52 0.03
N LYS A 79 3.63 15.81 0.20
CA LYS A 79 4.56 16.85 0.65
C LYS A 79 5.13 16.53 2.04
N ASN A 80 4.30 16.08 2.98
CA ASN A 80 4.74 15.71 4.32
C ASN A 80 5.70 14.51 4.31
N VAL A 81 5.46 13.50 3.46
CA VAL A 81 6.39 12.39 3.27
C VAL A 81 7.70 12.90 2.67
N ALA A 82 7.64 13.69 1.60
CA ALA A 82 8.82 14.22 0.93
C ALA A 82 9.71 15.06 1.87
N LEU A 83 9.12 15.91 2.71
CA LEU A 83 9.84 16.68 3.73
C LEU A 83 10.60 15.77 4.70
N ARG A 84 9.96 14.70 5.20
CA ARG A 84 10.62 13.74 6.09
C ARG A 84 11.73 12.96 5.41
N LEU A 85 11.58 12.63 4.14
CA LEU A 85 12.58 11.86 3.38
C LEU A 85 13.78 12.69 2.96
N LEU A 86 13.59 13.98 2.70
CA LEU A 86 14.67 14.86 2.28
C LEU A 86 15.48 15.41 3.46
N GLU A 87 14.92 15.49 4.66
CA GLU A 87 15.61 16.01 5.85
C GLU A 87 16.27 17.37 5.57
N ASP A 88 17.56 17.53 5.86
CA ASP A 88 18.32 18.77 5.60
C ASP A 88 18.53 19.07 4.12
N GLU A 89 18.30 18.09 3.23
CA GLU A 89 18.29 18.27 1.79
C GLU A 89 16.91 18.71 1.26
N PHE A 90 15.98 19.13 2.12
CA PHE A 90 14.73 19.67 1.62
C PHE A 90 14.97 20.94 0.80
N ARG A 91 14.27 21.03 -0.33
CA ARG A 91 13.97 22.30 -0.98
C ARG A 91 12.58 22.23 -1.61
N LYS A 92 11.88 23.37 -1.64
CA LYS A 92 10.51 23.45 -2.15
C LYS A 92 10.41 22.99 -3.60
N ASP A 93 11.33 23.43 -4.45
CA ASP A 93 11.43 23.06 -5.86
C ASP A 93 11.57 21.55 -6.07
N ARG A 94 12.38 20.87 -5.24
CA ARG A 94 12.57 19.40 -5.31
C ARG A 94 11.25 18.65 -5.10
N ILE A 95 10.47 19.08 -4.12
CA ILE A 95 9.17 18.49 -3.80
C ILE A 95 8.15 18.79 -4.91
N GLU A 96 8.14 20.03 -5.41
CA GLU A 96 7.23 20.45 -6.49
C GLU A 96 7.53 19.71 -7.80
N GLN A 97 8.80 19.50 -8.16
CA GLN A 97 9.18 18.71 -9.32
C GLN A 97 8.80 17.23 -9.16
N ALA A 98 8.97 16.66 -7.97
CA ALA A 98 8.57 15.28 -7.71
C ALA A 98 7.04 15.12 -7.83
N MET A 99 6.28 16.06 -7.27
CA MET A 99 4.83 16.12 -7.41
C MET A 99 4.40 16.28 -8.87
N TYR A 100 5.04 17.19 -9.61
CA TYR A 100 4.78 17.40 -11.02
C TYR A 100 4.98 16.11 -11.82
N TRP A 101 6.05 15.37 -11.53
CA TRP A 101 6.32 14.08 -12.14
C TRP A 101 5.21 13.07 -11.87
N VAL A 102 4.72 12.95 -10.62
CA VAL A 102 3.59 12.06 -10.29
C VAL A 102 2.33 12.39 -11.09
N LYS A 103 2.02 13.69 -11.24
CA LYS A 103 0.79 14.15 -11.92
C LYS A 103 0.80 13.94 -13.44
N HIS A 104 1.98 13.83 -14.06
CA HIS A 104 2.13 13.77 -15.52
C HIS A 104 2.69 12.44 -16.02
N ASN A 105 2.80 11.43 -15.15
CA ASN A 105 3.26 10.11 -15.55
C ASN A 105 2.06 9.14 -15.68
N SER A 106 1.82 8.64 -16.89
CA SER A 106 0.66 7.86 -17.29
C SER A 106 0.46 6.58 -16.47
N ASP A 107 1.54 5.95 -16.03
CA ASP A 107 1.49 4.69 -15.28
C ASP A 107 0.91 4.88 -13.86
N TYR A 108 0.88 6.13 -13.40
CA TYR A 108 0.45 6.52 -12.05
C TYR A 108 -0.84 7.35 -12.04
N SER A 109 -1.24 7.89 -13.19
CA SER A 109 -2.60 8.37 -13.43
C SER A 109 -3.46 7.18 -13.85
N MET A 110 -4.00 6.43 -12.88
CA MET A 110 -4.95 5.37 -13.22
C MET A 110 -6.31 5.99 -13.54
N ASP A 111 -6.79 5.80 -14.76
CA ASP A 111 -8.19 6.07 -15.06
C ASP A 111 -9.06 5.08 -14.27
N MET A 112 -9.79 5.60 -13.29
CA MET A 112 -10.87 4.85 -12.69
C MET A 112 -11.85 4.49 -13.79
N HIS A 113 -11.85 3.23 -14.17
CA HIS A 113 -12.93 2.67 -14.94
C HIS A 113 -14.17 2.63 -14.05
N ASP A 114 -15.34 2.85 -14.64
CA ASP A 114 -16.59 2.42 -14.02
C ASP A 114 -16.52 0.89 -13.92
N TYR A 115 -16.08 0.41 -12.76
CA TYR A 115 -15.91 -1.01 -12.50
C TYR A 115 -17.29 -1.67 -12.49
N ASP A 116 -17.64 -2.38 -13.56
CA ASP A 116 -18.76 -3.34 -13.56
C ASP A 116 -18.32 -4.69 -12.97
N ASP A 117 -17.76 -4.65 -11.76
CA ASP A 117 -17.25 -5.81 -11.03
C ASP A 117 -18.21 -6.31 -9.94
N HIS A 118 -19.39 -5.67 -9.85
CA HIS A 118 -20.42 -5.93 -8.85
C HIS A 118 -19.96 -5.70 -7.41
N LEU A 119 -18.85 -5.02 -7.19
CA LEU A 119 -18.34 -4.69 -5.86
C LEU A 119 -18.84 -3.33 -5.39
N ILE A 120 -19.41 -3.31 -4.18
CA ILE A 120 -19.78 -2.11 -3.44
C ILE A 120 -18.81 -1.95 -2.28
N ASN A 121 -18.16 -0.80 -2.19
CA ASN A 121 -17.27 -0.48 -1.08
C ASN A 121 -18.07 -0.06 0.16
N VAL A 122 -18.07 -0.91 1.19
CA VAL A 122 -18.73 -0.69 2.49
C VAL A 122 -17.68 -0.57 3.60
N ALA A 123 -18.06 -0.16 4.81
CA ALA A 123 -17.11 0.17 5.87
C ALA A 123 -16.17 -1.00 6.23
N ASN A 124 -16.67 -2.23 6.17
CA ASN A 124 -15.94 -3.43 6.55
C ASN A 124 -15.41 -4.28 5.37
N GLY A 125 -15.55 -3.85 4.12
CA GLY A 125 -15.00 -4.58 2.97
C GLY A 125 -15.60 -4.20 1.62
N LEU A 126 -15.29 -5.01 0.61
CA LEU A 126 -15.88 -4.93 -0.72
C LEU A 126 -16.97 -5.99 -0.83
N LEU A 127 -18.23 -5.56 -0.81
CA LEU A 127 -19.39 -6.42 -0.93
C LEU A 127 -19.64 -6.73 -2.40
N ASN A 128 -19.58 -8.00 -2.80
CA ASN A 128 -20.16 -8.44 -4.06
C ASN A 128 -21.68 -8.52 -3.88
N TRP A 129 -22.42 -7.55 -4.45
CA TRP A 129 -23.86 -7.45 -4.22
C TRP A 129 -24.66 -8.60 -4.86
N LYS A 130 -24.11 -9.30 -5.85
CA LYS A 130 -24.76 -10.45 -6.49
C LYS A 130 -24.64 -11.71 -5.63
N THR A 131 -23.46 -11.98 -5.07
CA THR A 131 -23.21 -13.21 -4.29
C THR A 131 -23.48 -13.02 -2.79
N GLY A 132 -23.44 -11.77 -2.31
CA GLY A 132 -23.45 -11.44 -0.88
C GLY A 132 -22.13 -11.73 -0.18
N GLU A 133 -21.05 -12.00 -0.93
CA GLU A 133 -19.71 -12.22 -0.40
C GLU A 133 -19.05 -10.90 -0.01
N LEU A 134 -18.38 -10.89 1.14
CA LEU A 134 -17.61 -9.75 1.61
C LEU A 134 -16.11 -10.04 1.45
N LEU A 135 -15.46 -9.30 0.55
CA LEU A 135 -14.02 -9.35 0.32
C LEU A 135 -13.30 -8.30 1.17
N SER A 136 -12.01 -8.54 1.43
CA SER A 136 -11.17 -7.52 2.08
C SER A 136 -10.96 -6.31 1.18
N HIS A 137 -10.79 -5.14 1.79
CA HIS A 137 -10.38 -3.94 1.07
C HIS A 137 -9.04 -4.12 0.38
N THR A 138 -8.91 -3.48 -0.78
CA THR A 138 -7.70 -3.52 -1.62
C THR A 138 -7.51 -2.15 -2.25
N LYS A 139 -6.26 -1.69 -2.32
CA LYS A 139 -5.90 -0.43 -2.97
C LYS A 139 -5.99 -0.54 -4.50
N GLU A 140 -5.94 -1.75 -5.04
CA GLU A 140 -6.09 -2.04 -6.45
C GLU A 140 -7.52 -1.74 -6.95
N ARG A 141 -8.51 -1.78 -6.04
CA ARG A 141 -9.87 -1.29 -6.31
C ARG A 141 -9.93 0.21 -6.02
N LEU A 142 -9.89 1.03 -7.07
CA LEU A 142 -9.76 2.49 -7.01
C LEU A 142 -11.07 3.19 -6.59
N SER A 143 -11.67 2.82 -5.47
CA SER A 143 -12.91 3.40 -4.96
C SER A 143 -12.66 4.74 -4.26
N THR A 144 -13.39 5.78 -4.65
CA THR A 144 -13.44 7.08 -3.93
C THR A 144 -14.64 7.23 -3.01
N ILE A 145 -15.58 6.29 -3.08
CA ILE A 145 -16.77 6.23 -2.24
C ILE A 145 -16.67 4.97 -1.39
N GLN A 146 -16.97 5.11 -0.11
CA GLN A 146 -17.15 4.02 0.85
C GLN A 146 -18.43 4.32 1.63
N LEU A 147 -19.39 3.42 1.55
CA LEU A 147 -20.64 3.56 2.30
C LEU A 147 -20.36 3.32 3.79
N PRO A 148 -20.85 4.19 4.70
CA PRO A 148 -20.59 4.08 6.14
C PRO A 148 -21.49 3.03 6.81
N VAL A 149 -21.65 1.88 6.14
CA VAL A 149 -22.48 0.76 6.58
C VAL A 149 -21.60 -0.47 6.75
N THR A 150 -21.85 -1.25 7.80
CA THR A 150 -21.21 -2.54 8.02
C THR A 150 -22.11 -3.63 7.45
N TYR A 151 -21.59 -4.41 6.50
CA TYR A 151 -22.33 -5.55 5.95
C TYR A 151 -22.13 -6.79 6.83
N ASP A 152 -23.24 -7.42 7.23
CA ASP A 152 -23.24 -8.70 7.93
C ASP A 152 -23.79 -9.82 7.02
N PRO A 153 -22.95 -10.74 6.53
CA PRO A 153 -23.38 -11.86 5.69
C PRO A 153 -24.33 -12.84 6.40
N ALA A 154 -24.31 -12.91 7.74
CA ALA A 154 -25.12 -13.85 8.50
C ALA A 154 -26.62 -13.49 8.44
N VAL A 155 -26.95 -12.19 8.50
CA VAL A 155 -28.33 -11.69 8.41
C VAL A 155 -28.96 -12.06 7.06
N TYR A 156 -28.21 -11.95 5.96
CA TYR A 156 -28.70 -12.26 4.62
C TYR A 156 -28.98 -13.77 4.42
N ARG A 157 -28.16 -14.65 5.01
CA ARG A 157 -28.33 -16.11 4.90
C ARG A 157 -29.61 -16.61 5.59
N ILE A 158 -29.95 -16.02 6.74
CA ILE A 158 -31.17 -16.37 7.49
C ILE A 158 -32.42 -16.07 6.64
N MET A 159 -32.45 -14.93 5.95
CA MET A 159 -33.58 -14.55 5.08
C MET A 159 -33.74 -15.47 3.86
N LYS A 160 -32.64 -15.92 3.24
CA LYS A 160 -32.72 -16.90 2.13
C LYS A 160 -33.22 -18.26 2.60
N MET A 161 -32.78 -18.74 3.77
CA MET A 161 -33.22 -20.04 4.29
C MET A 161 -34.71 -20.05 4.67
N GLN A 162 -35.25 -18.92 5.14
CA GLN A 162 -36.69 -18.80 5.43
C GLN A 162 -37.57 -18.79 4.17
N ASN A 163 -37.07 -18.28 3.05
CA ASN A 163 -37.82 -18.21 1.78
C ASN A 163 -37.74 -19.49 0.92
N VAL A 164 -36.91 -20.47 1.28
CA VAL A 164 -36.86 -21.79 0.60
C VAL A 164 -37.72 -22.83 1.32
N ALA A 165 -38.15 -22.54 2.54
CA ALA A 165 -38.97 -23.41 3.38
C ALA A 165 -40.49 -23.11 3.31
N ALA A 166 -40.92 -22.25 2.39
CA ALA A 166 -42.31 -21.89 2.11
C ALA A 166 -42.68 -22.30 0.68
#